data_AF-A0AAV4HGC2-F1
#
_entry.id   AF-A0AAV4HGC2-F1
#
_cell.length_a   1.000
_cell.length_b   1.000
_cell.length_c   1.000
_cell.angle_alpha   90.00
_cell.angle_beta   90.00
_cell.angle_gamma   90.00
#
_symmetry.space_group_name_H-M   'P 1'
#
loop_
_entity.id
_entity.type
_entity.pdbx_description
1 polymer ?
#
loop_
_entity_poly.entity_id
_entity_poly.type
_entity_poly.pdbx_seq_one_letter_code
_entity_poly.pdbx_strand_id
1 'polypeptide(L)'
;MENKIDHFRIIGTIVFRGSHIWGIIYTWQALWVIYSIANIWRKGPGGKPAYSNPEFIPSILLALAATTSALGIAWLISFDRLELELSFVALILYSLGMYASLVFSYRALDKASPYLVQQKRVTEIWLTRGLVHNGLAIQGTWVSVATLLNLAMVLTYSGDKIASVDEAGTVSLSVLTVEIAVFAFTDLVLLDRWTRYTLTPYAVLIVALTGSIAKNYSAGATNSVFTVVLLVAACLLAVVKLTVTIYRHLRNPRYRTMSDNEEELRLKGNRDNLP
;
A
#
# COMPACT_ATOMS: atom_id res chain seq x y z
N MET A 1 15.60 34.89 4.47
CA MET A 1 15.72 33.63 3.72
C MET A 1 15.98 32.48 4.69
N GLU A 2 16.95 32.64 5.59
CA GLU A 2 17.22 31.81 6.78
C GLU A 2 15.97 31.41 7.57
N ASN A 3 15.14 32.38 7.99
CA ASN A 3 13.94 32.10 8.78
C ASN A 3 12.87 31.23 8.06
N LYS A 4 12.86 31.21 6.71
CA LYS A 4 11.99 30.31 5.92
C LYS A 4 12.60 28.92 5.78
N ILE A 5 13.92 28.84 5.66
CA ILE A 5 14.68 27.59 5.59
C ILE A 5 14.57 26.85 6.93
N ASP A 6 14.63 27.58 8.05
CA ASP A 6 14.48 26.99 9.39
C ASP A 6 13.04 26.53 9.63
N HIS A 7 12.03 27.33 9.26
CA HIS A 7 10.63 26.92 9.37
C HIS A 7 10.31 25.72 8.45
N PHE A 8 10.91 25.67 7.26
CA PHE A 8 10.80 24.55 6.32
C PHE A 8 11.48 23.28 6.86
N ARG A 9 12.71 23.40 7.37
CA ARG A 9 13.44 22.31 8.02
C ARG A 9 12.66 21.76 9.21
N ILE A 10 12.03 22.62 10.01
CA ILE A 10 11.22 22.21 11.17
C ILE A 10 9.96 21.45 10.73
N ILE A 11 9.19 21.95 9.77
CA ILE A 11 7.97 21.28 9.28
C ILE A 11 8.31 19.95 8.60
N GLY A 12 9.30 19.94 7.70
CA GLY A 12 9.76 18.72 7.03
C GLY A 12 10.29 17.67 8.02
N THR A 13 11.10 18.09 9.00
CA THR A 13 11.67 17.17 9.99
C THR A 13 10.59 16.60 10.93
N ILE A 14 9.64 17.41 11.39
CA ILE A 14 8.57 16.96 12.30
C ILE A 14 7.58 16.03 11.58
N VAL A 15 7.26 16.27 10.31
CA VAL A 15 6.33 15.42 9.54
C VAL A 15 7.01 14.12 9.09
N PHE A 16 8.25 14.18 8.62
CA PHE A 16 8.93 13.03 8.02
C PHE A 16 9.82 12.22 8.98
N ARG A 17 10.49 12.83 9.97
CA ARG A 17 11.31 12.07 10.94
C ARG A 17 10.56 11.61 12.18
N GLY A 18 9.51 12.34 12.60
CA GLY A 18 8.74 12.04 13.80
C GLY A 18 7.58 11.06 13.60
N SER A 19 7.36 10.55 12.38
CA SER A 19 6.26 9.63 12.10
C SER A 19 6.72 8.17 12.24
N HIS A 20 6.20 7.49 13.26
CA HIS A 20 6.46 6.06 13.53
C HIS A 20 6.15 5.13 12.34
N ILE A 21 5.43 5.63 11.33
CA ILE A 21 5.08 4.91 10.10
C ILE A 21 6.29 4.45 9.30
N TRP A 22 7.39 5.21 9.26
CA TRP A 22 8.60 4.77 8.56
C TRP A 22 9.21 3.52 9.20
N GLY A 23 9.18 3.42 10.52
CA GLY A 23 9.57 2.20 11.23
C GLY A 23 8.72 1.01 10.83
N ILE A 24 7.40 1.19 10.72
CA ILE A 24 6.47 0.15 10.26
C ILE A 24 6.77 -0.24 8.80
N ILE A 25 6.97 0.74 7.92
CA ILE A 25 7.31 0.54 6.50
C ILE A 25 8.59 -0.29 6.40
N TYR A 26 9.70 0.16 7.00
CA TYR A 26 10.98 -0.54 6.91
C TYR A 26 10.94 -1.93 7.54
N THR A 27 10.19 -2.11 8.63
CA THR A 27 9.98 -3.43 9.22
C THR A 27 9.27 -4.36 8.24
N TRP A 28 8.17 -3.92 7.62
CA TRP A 28 7.45 -4.74 6.65
C TRP A 28 8.28 -5.02 5.39
N GLN A 29 9.07 -4.03 4.95
CA GLN A 29 10.03 -4.18 3.85
C GLN A 29 11.05 -5.26 4.15
N ALA A 30 11.66 -5.23 5.34
CA ALA A 30 12.60 -6.26 5.78
C ALA A 30 11.92 -7.64 5.82
N LEU A 31 10.71 -7.75 6.36
CA LEU A 31 10.00 -9.01 6.49
C LEU A 31 9.73 -9.68 5.12
N TRP A 32 9.24 -8.94 4.13
CA TRP A 32 8.94 -9.55 2.82
C TRP A 32 10.23 -9.84 2.02
N VAL A 33 11.29 -9.05 2.20
CA VAL A 33 12.61 -9.34 1.63
C VAL A 33 13.20 -10.62 2.25
N ILE A 34 13.17 -10.75 3.58
CA ILE A 34 13.60 -11.96 4.29
C ILE A 34 12.79 -13.17 3.81
N TYR A 35 11.46 -13.03 3.69
CA TYR A 35 10.61 -14.08 3.14
C TYR A 35 11.00 -14.46 1.70
N SER A 36 11.33 -13.48 0.85
CA SER A 36 11.77 -13.73 -0.52
C SER A 36 13.10 -14.49 -0.56
N ILE A 37 14.05 -14.09 0.28
CA ILE A 37 15.37 -14.72 0.36
C ILE A 37 15.25 -16.15 0.95
N ALA A 38 14.45 -16.36 1.99
CA ALA A 38 14.19 -17.69 2.56
C ALA A 38 13.62 -18.67 1.52
N ASN A 39 12.83 -18.17 0.56
CA ASN A 39 12.27 -18.97 -0.53
C ASN A 39 13.28 -19.43 -1.59
N ILE A 40 14.47 -18.82 -1.64
CA ILE A 40 15.57 -19.24 -2.53
C ILE A 40 16.12 -20.60 -2.08
N TRP A 41 16.32 -20.78 -0.77
CA TRP A 41 16.91 -22.01 -0.22
C TRP A 41 15.88 -23.09 0.10
N ARG A 42 14.59 -22.74 0.20
CA ARG A 42 13.54 -23.72 0.47
C ARG A 42 13.25 -24.56 -0.77
N LYS A 43 13.20 -25.88 -0.60
CA LYS A 43 12.80 -26.81 -1.66
C LYS A 43 11.28 -27.02 -1.65
N GLY A 44 10.66 -26.92 -2.82
CA GLY A 44 9.28 -27.31 -3.08
C GLY A 44 9.16 -28.79 -3.50
N PRO A 45 7.96 -29.20 -3.94
CA PRO A 45 7.71 -30.57 -4.40
C PRO A 45 8.69 -30.99 -5.51
N GLY A 46 9.25 -32.20 -5.39
CA GLY A 46 10.23 -32.72 -6.34
C GLY A 46 11.63 -32.09 -6.25
N GLY A 47 11.97 -31.43 -5.12
CA GLY A 47 13.32 -30.90 -4.86
C GLY A 47 13.67 -29.61 -5.58
N LYS A 48 12.75 -29.07 -6.41
CA LYS A 48 12.91 -27.79 -7.11
C LYS A 48 12.79 -26.60 -6.13
N PRO A 49 13.42 -25.44 -6.39
CA PRO A 49 13.28 -24.27 -5.53
C PRO A 49 11.81 -23.86 -5.33
N ALA A 50 11.44 -23.49 -4.11
CA ALA A 50 10.06 -23.19 -3.74
C ALA A 50 9.50 -22.00 -4.55
N TYR A 51 10.34 -21.02 -4.86
CA TYR A 51 9.95 -19.78 -5.55
C TYR A 51 9.71 -19.93 -7.06
N SER A 52 10.14 -21.03 -7.71
CA SER A 52 10.13 -21.16 -9.17
C SER A 52 9.11 -22.18 -9.70
N ASN A 53 8.50 -22.98 -8.83
CA ASN A 53 7.52 -24.00 -9.23
C ASN A 53 6.32 -24.06 -8.26
N PRO A 54 5.27 -23.25 -8.47
CA PRO A 54 5.13 -22.16 -9.45
C PRO A 54 5.85 -20.88 -9.02
N GLU A 55 6.07 -19.95 -9.96
CA GLU A 55 6.63 -18.62 -9.68
C GLU A 55 5.58 -17.70 -9.04
N PHE A 56 5.71 -17.42 -7.74
CA PHE A 56 4.85 -16.48 -7.01
C PHE A 56 5.58 -15.23 -6.48
N ILE A 57 6.92 -15.22 -6.52
CA ILE A 57 7.77 -14.04 -6.29
C ILE A 57 8.58 -13.81 -7.57
N PRO A 58 8.10 -12.97 -8.50
CA PRO A 58 8.72 -12.84 -9.80
C PRO A 58 9.99 -11.99 -9.71
N SER A 59 11.01 -12.31 -10.51
CA SER A 59 12.29 -11.56 -10.51
C SER A 59 12.13 -10.05 -10.77
N ILE A 60 11.14 -9.69 -11.60
CA ILE A 60 10.80 -8.28 -11.87
C ILE A 60 10.38 -7.52 -10.60
N LEU A 61 9.79 -8.20 -9.61
CA LEU A 61 9.45 -7.57 -8.33
C LEU A 61 10.72 -7.14 -7.58
N LEU A 62 11.76 -7.97 -7.60
CA LEU A 62 13.04 -7.64 -6.95
C LEU A 62 13.75 -6.48 -7.66
N ALA A 63 13.71 -6.46 -9.00
CA ALA A 63 14.25 -5.34 -9.77
C ALA A 63 13.52 -4.02 -9.44
N LEU A 64 12.17 -4.04 -9.43
CA LEU A 64 11.37 -2.88 -9.05
C LEU A 64 11.60 -2.45 -7.59
N ALA A 65 11.79 -3.39 -6.67
CA ALA A 65 12.13 -3.09 -5.27
C ALA A 65 13.50 -2.38 -5.16
N ALA A 66 14.49 -2.80 -5.93
CA ALA A 66 15.78 -2.12 -5.98
C ALA A 66 15.65 -0.71 -6.58
N THR A 67 14.93 -0.57 -7.69
CA THR A 67 14.68 0.73 -8.33
C THR A 67 13.94 1.70 -7.40
N THR A 68 12.88 1.23 -6.74
CA THR A 68 12.10 2.05 -5.80
C THR A 68 12.90 2.41 -4.55
N SER A 69 13.79 1.54 -4.07
CA SER A 69 14.73 1.87 -2.99
C SER A 69 15.72 2.97 -3.40
N ALA A 70 16.26 2.89 -4.62
CA ALA A 70 17.14 3.94 -5.16
C ALA A 70 16.40 5.29 -5.30
N LEU A 71 15.15 5.27 -5.77
CA LEU A 71 14.30 6.46 -5.84
C LEU A 71 13.98 7.02 -4.44
N GLY A 72 13.77 6.17 -3.44
CA GLY A 72 13.62 6.59 -2.05
C GLY A 72 14.86 7.30 -1.50
N ILE A 73 16.05 6.79 -1.80
CA ILE A 73 17.32 7.45 -1.43
C ILE A 73 17.47 8.79 -2.18
N ALA A 74 17.18 8.81 -3.49
CA ALA A 74 17.24 10.02 -4.29
C ALA A 74 16.27 11.10 -3.76
N TRP A 75 15.06 10.70 -3.36
CA TRP A 75 14.10 11.58 -2.69
C TRP A 75 14.68 12.17 -1.41
N LEU A 76 15.27 11.36 -0.53
CA LEU A 76 15.85 11.85 0.74
C LEU A 76 17.00 12.82 0.51
N ILE A 77 17.91 12.51 -0.42
CA ILE A 77 19.07 13.38 -0.73
C ILE A 77 18.61 14.71 -1.33
N SER A 78 17.69 14.67 -2.31
CA SER A 78 17.17 15.90 -2.93
C SER A 78 16.37 16.74 -1.93
N PHE A 79 15.57 16.10 -1.08
CA PHE A 79 14.82 16.79 -0.03
C PHE A 79 15.73 17.47 1.01
N ASP A 80 16.79 16.78 1.45
CA ASP A 80 17.77 17.33 2.39
C ASP A 80 18.51 18.55 1.83
N ARG A 81 18.75 18.53 0.50
CA ARG A 81 19.35 19.66 -0.25
C ARG A 81 18.35 20.77 -0.58
N LEU A 82 17.08 20.65 -0.17
CA LEU A 82 16.01 21.61 -0.48
C LEU A 82 15.66 21.71 -1.97
N GLU A 83 16.02 20.71 -2.77
CA GLU A 83 15.68 20.60 -4.19
C GLU A 83 14.25 20.05 -4.35
N LEU A 84 13.25 20.87 -4.04
CA LEU A 84 11.85 20.43 -3.88
C LEU A 84 11.25 19.81 -5.15
N GLU A 85 11.55 20.39 -6.30
CA GLU A 85 11.05 19.90 -7.59
C GLU A 85 11.62 18.52 -7.92
N LEU A 86 12.95 18.34 -7.76
CA LEU A 86 13.60 17.06 -7.95
C LEU A 86 13.09 16.01 -6.97
N SER A 87 12.91 16.42 -5.71
CA SER A 87 12.35 15.59 -4.64
C SER A 87 10.92 15.13 -4.96
N PHE A 88 10.10 16.02 -5.53
CA PHE A 88 8.75 15.72 -5.97
C PHE A 88 8.73 14.74 -7.14
N VAL A 89 9.57 14.94 -8.17
CA VAL A 89 9.69 13.99 -9.29
C VAL A 89 10.14 12.61 -8.81
N ALA A 90 11.12 12.55 -7.90
CA ALA A 90 11.57 11.28 -7.32
C ALA A 90 10.44 10.53 -6.61
N LEU A 91 9.60 11.24 -5.85
CA LEU A 91 8.43 10.64 -5.18
C LEU A 91 7.35 10.16 -6.15
N ILE A 92 7.08 10.88 -7.23
CA ILE A 92 6.14 10.42 -8.28
C ILE A 92 6.63 9.09 -8.85
N LEU A 93 7.90 9.04 -9.30
CA LEU A 93 8.48 7.83 -9.88
C LEU A 93 8.50 6.67 -8.87
N TYR A 94 8.77 6.97 -7.61
CA TYR A 94 8.73 5.98 -6.52
C TYR A 94 7.31 5.44 -6.34
N SER A 95 6.30 6.30 -6.22
CA SER A 95 4.89 5.93 -6.10
C SER A 95 4.46 5.01 -7.25
N LEU A 96 4.78 5.38 -8.49
CA LEU A 96 4.48 4.57 -9.68
C LEU A 96 5.19 3.21 -9.64
N GLY A 97 6.46 3.16 -9.24
CA GLY A 97 7.21 1.91 -9.08
C GLY A 97 6.59 0.98 -8.03
N MET A 98 6.04 1.53 -6.95
CA MET A 98 5.35 0.75 -5.92
C MET A 98 4.06 0.11 -6.44
N TYR A 99 3.24 0.87 -7.17
CA TYR A 99 2.03 0.33 -7.79
C TYR A 99 2.35 -0.69 -8.91
N ALA A 100 3.41 -0.46 -9.68
CA ALA A 100 3.90 -1.44 -10.65
C ALA A 100 4.30 -2.76 -9.94
N SER A 101 5.02 -2.66 -8.82
CA SER A 101 5.43 -3.82 -8.00
C SER A 101 4.22 -4.62 -7.52
N LEU A 102 3.18 -3.95 -7.04
CA LEU A 102 1.91 -4.58 -6.68
C LEU A 102 1.27 -5.31 -7.86
N VAL A 103 1.17 -4.68 -9.04
CA VAL A 103 0.56 -5.30 -10.23
C VAL A 103 1.29 -6.58 -10.62
N PHE A 104 2.63 -6.57 -10.68
CA PHE A 104 3.40 -7.76 -11.03
C PHE A 104 3.28 -8.86 -9.97
N SER A 105 3.34 -8.49 -8.69
CA SER A 105 3.20 -9.44 -7.58
C SER A 105 1.81 -10.08 -7.55
N TYR A 106 0.74 -9.29 -7.73
CA TYR A 106 -0.63 -9.80 -7.81
C TYR A 106 -0.83 -10.77 -8.96
N ARG A 107 -0.31 -10.45 -10.15
CA ARG A 107 -0.42 -11.32 -11.34
C ARG A 107 0.33 -12.64 -11.15
N ALA A 108 1.54 -12.58 -10.59
CA ALA A 108 2.33 -13.77 -10.30
C ALA A 108 1.60 -14.69 -9.30
N LEU A 109 1.10 -14.14 -8.18
CA LEU A 109 0.39 -14.94 -7.19
C LEU A 109 -0.92 -15.51 -7.72
N ASP A 110 -1.72 -14.74 -8.46
CA ASP A 110 -3.00 -15.23 -9.02
C ASP A 110 -2.76 -16.39 -10.01
N LYS A 111 -1.71 -16.32 -10.84
CA LYS A 111 -1.30 -17.41 -11.74
C LYS A 111 -0.76 -18.64 -10.97
N ALA A 112 0.00 -18.42 -9.90
CA ALA A 112 0.61 -19.48 -9.10
C ALA A 112 -0.38 -20.19 -8.17
N SER A 113 -1.44 -19.50 -7.73
CA SER A 113 -2.32 -19.98 -6.65
C SER A 113 -2.98 -21.34 -6.91
N PRO A 114 -3.52 -21.67 -8.11
CA PRO A 114 -4.10 -22.99 -8.36
C PRO A 114 -3.09 -24.13 -8.13
N TYR A 115 -1.84 -23.95 -8.56
CA TYR A 115 -0.78 -24.94 -8.38
C TYR A 115 -0.33 -25.02 -6.92
N LEU A 116 -0.25 -23.90 -6.21
CA LEU A 116 0.07 -23.88 -4.79
C LEU A 116 -0.96 -24.65 -3.97
N VAL A 117 -2.26 -24.53 -4.30
CA VAL A 117 -3.32 -25.30 -3.65
C VAL A 117 -3.16 -26.80 -3.93
N GLN A 118 -2.92 -27.19 -5.19
CA GLN A 118 -2.69 -28.59 -5.56
C GLN A 118 -1.48 -29.20 -4.83
N GLN A 119 -0.45 -28.40 -4.60
CA GLN A 119 0.76 -28.80 -3.86
C GLN A 119 0.62 -28.74 -2.33
N LYS A 120 -0.57 -28.45 -1.79
CA LYS A 120 -0.82 -28.23 -0.34
C LYS A 120 0.03 -27.11 0.28
N ARG A 121 0.36 -26.08 -0.52
CA ARG A 121 1.20 -24.93 -0.17
C ARG A 121 0.40 -23.64 0.02
N VAL A 122 -0.76 -23.73 0.65
CA VAL A 122 -1.66 -22.58 0.89
C VAL A 122 -1.03 -21.50 1.78
N THR A 123 -0.08 -21.89 2.64
CA THR A 123 0.68 -20.95 3.47
C THR A 123 1.40 -19.89 2.63
N GLU A 124 1.88 -20.24 1.42
CA GLU A 124 2.54 -19.27 0.53
C GLU A 124 1.60 -18.19 0.02
N ILE A 125 0.35 -18.56 -0.21
CA ILE A 125 -0.68 -17.61 -0.65
C ILE A 125 -0.93 -16.59 0.46
N TRP A 126 -1.07 -17.04 1.70
CA TRP A 126 -1.32 -16.16 2.84
C TRP A 126 -0.10 -15.32 3.23
N LEU A 127 1.10 -15.89 3.22
CA LEU A 127 2.34 -15.14 3.47
C LEU A 127 2.60 -14.11 2.38
N THR A 128 2.39 -14.43 1.10
CA THR A 128 2.55 -13.45 0.02
C THR A 128 1.53 -12.31 0.15
N ARG A 129 0.26 -12.61 0.48
CA ARG A 129 -0.76 -11.58 0.73
C ARG A 129 -0.42 -10.69 1.92
N GLY A 130 -0.05 -11.29 3.05
CA GLY A 130 0.20 -10.57 4.30
C GLY A 130 1.51 -9.80 4.30
N LEU A 131 2.61 -10.42 3.87
CA LEU A 131 3.93 -9.81 3.90
C LEU A 131 4.20 -8.97 2.65
N VAL A 132 4.01 -9.55 1.46
CA VAL A 132 4.40 -8.89 0.20
C VAL A 132 3.35 -7.87 -0.21
N HIS A 133 2.11 -8.28 -0.49
CA HIS A 133 1.10 -7.35 -1.03
C HIS A 133 0.74 -6.23 -0.04
N ASN A 134 0.42 -6.57 1.21
CA ASN A 134 0.10 -5.55 2.20
C ASN A 134 1.34 -4.69 2.56
N GLY A 135 2.55 -5.25 2.54
CA GLY A 135 3.78 -4.48 2.77
C GLY A 135 4.08 -3.45 1.67
N LEU A 136 3.99 -3.88 0.41
CA LEU A 136 4.12 -2.99 -0.75
C LEU A 136 3.00 -1.95 -0.76
N ALA A 137 1.79 -2.32 -0.37
CA ALA A 137 0.65 -1.41 -0.32
C ALA A 137 0.78 -0.35 0.79
N ILE A 138 1.30 -0.71 1.98
CA ILE A 138 1.62 0.28 3.03
C ILE A 138 2.53 1.36 2.48
N GLN A 139 3.65 0.93 1.89
CA GLN A 139 4.68 1.83 1.39
C GLN A 139 4.17 2.65 0.19
N GLY A 140 3.47 2.02 -0.76
CA GLY A 140 2.89 2.71 -1.91
C GLY A 140 1.93 3.83 -1.49
N THR A 141 0.99 3.54 -0.59
CA THR A 141 0.04 4.55 -0.09
C THR A 141 0.73 5.67 0.66
N TRP A 142 1.71 5.36 1.52
CA TRP A 142 2.44 6.40 2.25
C TRP A 142 3.26 7.29 1.31
N VAL A 143 3.92 6.71 0.30
CA VAL A 143 4.66 7.48 -0.71
C VAL A 143 3.73 8.34 -1.57
N SER A 144 2.51 7.89 -1.89
CA SER A 144 1.50 8.75 -2.55
C SER A 144 1.16 9.97 -1.67
N VAL A 145 0.89 9.76 -0.38
CA VAL A 145 0.65 10.87 0.57
C VAL A 145 1.87 11.80 0.66
N ALA A 146 3.09 11.25 0.76
CA ALA A 146 4.32 12.04 0.79
C ALA A 146 4.51 12.87 -0.49
N THR A 147 4.13 12.32 -1.64
CA THR A 147 4.11 13.03 -2.94
C THR A 147 3.23 14.28 -2.86
N LEU A 148 2.02 14.17 -2.29
CA LEU A 148 1.10 15.29 -2.16
C LEU A 148 1.55 16.34 -1.13
N LEU A 149 2.23 15.91 -0.06
CA LEU A 149 2.90 16.85 0.86
C LEU A 149 4.01 17.61 0.13
N ASN A 150 4.78 16.92 -0.73
CA ASN A 150 5.84 17.55 -1.51
C ASN A 150 5.28 18.48 -2.60
N LEU A 151 4.15 18.12 -3.21
CA LEU A 151 3.41 19.03 -4.10
C LEU A 151 3.06 20.34 -3.40
N ALA A 152 2.49 20.28 -2.18
CA ALA A 152 2.16 21.49 -1.43
C ALA A 152 3.42 22.33 -1.13
N MET A 153 4.54 21.68 -0.82
CA MET A 153 5.83 22.36 -0.62
C MET A 153 6.33 23.03 -1.89
N VAL A 154 6.28 22.36 -3.03
CA VAL A 154 6.67 22.93 -4.33
C VAL A 154 5.80 24.16 -4.65
N LEU A 155 4.47 24.07 -4.50
CA LEU A 155 3.55 25.18 -4.77
C LEU A 155 3.79 26.39 -3.86
N THR A 156 4.17 26.15 -2.60
CA THR A 156 4.35 27.21 -1.59
C THR A 156 5.74 27.84 -1.66
N TYR A 157 6.77 27.04 -1.94
CA TYR A 157 8.16 27.40 -1.68
C TYR A 157 9.09 27.35 -2.90
N SER A 158 8.70 26.72 -4.01
CA SER A 158 9.54 26.72 -5.21
C SER A 158 9.44 28.04 -5.96
N GLY A 159 10.60 28.55 -6.42
CA GLY A 159 10.73 29.74 -7.27
C GLY A 159 9.87 30.93 -6.82
N ASP A 160 9.12 31.47 -7.78
CA ASP A 160 8.13 32.53 -7.56
C ASP A 160 6.85 31.92 -6.97
N LYS A 161 6.81 31.78 -5.64
CA LYS A 161 5.65 31.40 -4.81
C LYS A 161 4.32 31.29 -5.60
N ILE A 162 4.00 30.08 -6.05
CA ILE A 162 2.88 29.83 -6.97
C ILE A 162 1.53 29.96 -6.24
N ALA A 163 1.48 29.53 -4.98
CA ALA A 163 0.27 29.56 -4.16
C ALA A 163 0.59 29.89 -2.69
N SER A 164 -0.40 30.38 -1.95
CA SER A 164 -0.33 30.46 -0.49
C SER A 164 -0.34 29.06 0.15
N VAL A 165 0.07 28.97 1.41
CA VAL A 165 0.08 27.70 2.17
C VAL A 165 -1.31 27.06 2.19
N ASP A 166 -2.37 27.85 2.36
CA ASP A 166 -3.74 27.36 2.43
C ASP A 166 -4.26 26.86 1.08
N GLU A 167 -3.95 27.58 -0.01
CA GLU A 167 -4.28 27.17 -1.37
C GLU A 167 -3.54 25.89 -1.77
N ALA A 168 -2.23 25.82 -1.50
CA ALA A 168 -1.42 24.64 -1.76
C ALA A 168 -1.93 23.41 -0.98
N GLY A 169 -2.31 23.61 0.29
CA GLY A 169 -2.95 22.57 1.10
C GLY A 169 -4.29 22.11 0.51
N THR A 170 -5.12 23.04 0.04
CA THR A 170 -6.40 22.73 -0.60
C THR A 170 -6.20 21.92 -1.88
N VAL A 171 -5.22 22.29 -2.70
CA VAL A 171 -4.86 21.54 -3.92
C VAL A 171 -4.44 20.12 -3.58
N SER A 172 -3.52 19.93 -2.63
CA SER A 172 -3.07 18.59 -2.23
C SER A 172 -4.19 17.72 -1.64
N LEU A 173 -5.09 18.28 -0.82
CA LEU A 173 -6.26 17.56 -0.30
C LEU A 173 -7.28 17.22 -1.40
N SER A 174 -7.43 18.09 -2.39
CA SER A 174 -8.29 17.85 -3.56
C SER A 174 -7.76 16.69 -4.39
N VAL A 175 -6.45 16.64 -4.66
CA VAL A 175 -5.82 15.50 -5.35
C VAL A 175 -5.95 14.23 -4.53
N LEU A 176 -5.72 14.29 -3.21
CA LEU A 176 -5.91 13.13 -2.32
C LEU A 176 -7.34 12.59 -2.36
N THR A 177 -8.34 13.47 -2.48
CA THR A 177 -9.75 13.06 -2.64
C THR A 177 -9.94 12.21 -3.90
N VAL A 178 -9.36 12.64 -5.02
CA VAL A 178 -9.41 11.89 -6.28
C VAL A 178 -8.67 10.55 -6.15
N GLU A 179 -7.49 10.55 -5.53
CA GLU A 179 -6.73 9.31 -5.29
C GLU A 179 -7.52 8.31 -4.44
N ILE A 180 -8.16 8.75 -3.35
CA ILE A 180 -8.99 7.89 -2.49
C ILE A 180 -10.18 7.33 -3.28
N ALA A 181 -10.86 8.15 -4.08
CA ALA A 181 -12.00 7.73 -4.88
C ALA A 181 -11.60 6.69 -5.94
N VAL A 182 -10.53 6.94 -6.68
CA VAL A 182 -9.99 6.01 -7.69
C VAL A 182 -9.51 4.73 -7.03
N PHE A 183 -8.79 4.82 -5.91
CA PHE A 183 -8.32 3.66 -5.16
C PHE A 183 -9.49 2.80 -4.65
N ALA A 184 -10.48 3.40 -3.99
CA ALA A 184 -11.64 2.68 -3.49
C ALA A 184 -12.44 2.00 -4.62
N PHE A 185 -12.66 2.70 -5.73
CA PHE A 185 -13.35 2.13 -6.88
C PHE A 185 -12.59 0.95 -7.48
N THR A 186 -11.29 1.14 -7.74
CA THR A 186 -10.46 0.07 -8.31
C THR A 186 -10.36 -1.13 -7.36
N ASP A 187 -10.22 -0.90 -6.05
CA ASP A 187 -10.05 -1.95 -5.06
C ASP A 187 -11.33 -2.74 -4.73
N LEU A 188 -12.48 -2.06 -4.63
CA LEU A 188 -13.75 -2.71 -4.25
C LEU A 188 -14.49 -3.33 -5.44
N VAL A 189 -14.35 -2.73 -6.63
CA VAL A 189 -15.13 -3.07 -7.82
C VAL A 189 -14.29 -3.79 -8.87
N LEU A 190 -13.22 -3.17 -9.37
CA LEU A 190 -12.52 -3.66 -10.57
C LEU A 190 -11.50 -4.77 -10.29
N LEU A 191 -10.73 -4.62 -9.23
CA LEU A 191 -9.53 -5.41 -8.96
C LEU A 191 -9.71 -6.39 -7.80
N ASP A 192 -10.94 -6.67 -7.34
CA ASP A 192 -11.23 -7.61 -6.24
C ASP A 192 -10.51 -8.95 -6.42
N ARG A 193 -10.39 -9.43 -7.66
CA ARG A 193 -9.63 -10.64 -8.01
C ARG A 193 -8.23 -10.67 -7.36
N TRP A 194 -7.55 -9.53 -7.37
CA TRP A 194 -6.16 -9.38 -6.92
C TRP A 194 -6.05 -8.73 -5.54
N THR A 195 -6.89 -7.73 -5.25
CA THR A 195 -6.74 -6.84 -4.09
C THR A 195 -7.65 -7.20 -2.91
N ARG A 196 -8.46 -8.26 -2.99
CA ARG A 196 -9.42 -8.64 -1.94
C ARG A 196 -8.83 -8.64 -0.52
N TYR A 197 -7.59 -9.11 -0.37
CA TYR A 197 -6.91 -9.24 0.92
C TYR A 197 -5.87 -8.13 1.19
N THR A 198 -5.85 -7.07 0.37
CA THR A 198 -5.01 -5.90 0.57
C THR A 198 -5.83 -4.86 1.32
N LEU A 199 -5.56 -4.73 2.62
CA LEU A 199 -6.35 -3.91 3.55
C LEU A 199 -5.56 -2.70 4.07
N THR A 200 -4.23 -2.80 4.06
CA THR A 200 -3.35 -1.82 4.69
C THR A 200 -3.42 -0.40 4.12
N PRO A 201 -3.73 -0.13 2.84
CA PRO A 201 -3.87 1.24 2.34
C PRO A 201 -4.85 2.10 3.15
N TYR A 202 -6.01 1.55 3.51
CA TYR A 202 -7.00 2.28 4.30
C TYR A 202 -6.47 2.64 5.70
N ALA A 203 -5.73 1.72 6.34
CA ALA A 203 -5.10 1.98 7.63
C ALA A 203 -4.03 3.09 7.53
N VAL A 204 -3.23 3.08 6.46
CA VAL A 204 -2.23 4.13 6.22
C VAL A 204 -2.88 5.50 6.00
N LEU A 205 -3.97 5.57 5.23
CA LEU A 205 -4.73 6.81 5.04
C LEU A 205 -5.27 7.36 6.37
N ILE A 206 -5.84 6.50 7.21
CA ILE A 206 -6.34 6.88 8.54
C ILE A 206 -5.20 7.44 9.40
N VAL A 207 -4.06 6.77 9.44
CA VAL A 207 -2.89 7.23 10.21
C VAL A 207 -2.36 8.56 9.66
N ALA A 208 -2.25 8.70 8.34
CA ALA A 208 -1.77 9.92 7.70
C ALA A 208 -2.68 11.13 8.00
N LEU A 209 -3.98 10.98 7.81
CA LEU A 209 -4.97 12.05 8.03
C LEU A 209 -5.09 12.38 9.52
N THR A 210 -5.06 11.38 10.40
CA THR A 210 -5.04 11.59 11.86
C THR A 210 -3.78 12.36 12.28
N GLY A 211 -2.62 11.98 11.75
CA GLY A 211 -1.36 12.69 12.01
C GLY A 211 -1.37 14.13 11.48
N SER A 212 -2.03 14.36 10.34
CA SER A 212 -2.23 15.71 9.79
C SER A 212 -3.08 16.58 10.71
N ILE A 213 -4.23 16.07 11.18
CA ILE A 213 -5.11 16.78 12.12
C ILE A 213 -4.39 17.06 13.42
N ALA A 214 -3.72 16.06 14.00
CA ALA A 214 -3.03 16.21 15.28
C ALA A 214 -1.98 17.33 15.29
N LYS A 215 -1.40 17.66 14.13
CA LYS A 215 -0.35 18.68 13.99
C LYS A 215 -0.85 20.02 13.43
N ASN A 216 -1.90 20.02 12.61
CA ASN A 216 -2.28 21.17 11.80
C ASN A 216 -3.74 21.60 11.97
N TYR A 217 -4.48 21.04 12.94
CA TYR A 217 -5.88 21.41 13.15
C TYR A 217 -6.02 22.85 13.67
N SER A 218 -6.89 23.60 13.00
CA SER A 218 -7.34 24.92 13.41
C SER A 218 -8.86 25.00 13.26
N ALA A 219 -9.54 25.41 14.34
CA ALA A 219 -11.00 25.46 14.37
C ALA A 219 -11.53 26.43 13.30
N GLY A 220 -12.43 25.94 12.45
CA GLY A 220 -13.03 26.72 11.36
C GLY A 220 -12.16 26.86 10.10
N ALA A 221 -10.91 26.39 10.09
CA ALA A 221 -10.06 26.45 8.90
C ALA A 221 -10.50 25.43 7.83
N THR A 222 -10.59 25.87 6.57
CA THR A 222 -11.04 25.04 5.43
C THR A 222 -10.27 23.72 5.33
N ASN A 223 -8.94 23.77 5.36
CA ASN A 223 -8.09 22.58 5.27
C ASN A 223 -8.25 21.63 6.46
N SER A 224 -8.58 22.15 7.65
CA SER A 224 -8.88 21.32 8.82
C SER A 224 -10.20 20.57 8.65
N VAL A 225 -11.26 21.26 8.22
CA VAL A 225 -12.55 20.63 7.92
C VAL A 225 -12.41 19.59 6.81
N PHE A 226 -11.70 19.93 5.73
CA PHE A 226 -11.48 19.03 4.60
C PHE A 226 -10.72 17.76 5.01
N THR A 227 -9.66 17.90 5.82
CA THR A 227 -8.90 16.75 6.34
C THR A 227 -9.78 15.84 7.22
N VAL A 228 -10.64 16.42 8.07
CA VAL A 228 -11.61 15.65 8.89
C VAL A 228 -12.59 14.88 8.01
N VAL A 229 -13.15 15.50 6.97
CA VAL A 229 -14.07 14.84 6.04
C VAL A 229 -13.39 13.65 5.35
N LEU A 230 -12.15 13.83 4.88
CA LEU A 230 -11.38 12.75 4.27
C LEU A 230 -11.08 11.62 5.27
N LEU A 231 -10.81 11.93 6.54
CA LEU A 231 -10.59 10.92 7.57
C LEU A 231 -11.85 10.08 7.81
N VAL A 232 -13.01 10.73 7.92
CA VAL A 232 -14.31 10.04 8.05
C VAL A 232 -14.54 9.14 6.84
N ALA A 233 -14.31 9.63 5.63
CA ALA A 233 -14.41 8.83 4.41
C ALA A 233 -13.47 7.62 4.42
N ALA A 234 -12.21 7.79 4.82
CA ALA A 234 -11.24 6.70 4.91
C ALA A 234 -11.67 5.63 5.93
N CYS A 235 -12.21 6.03 7.09
CA CYS A 235 -12.76 5.10 8.08
C CYS A 235 -13.96 4.32 7.54
N LEU A 236 -14.91 4.98 6.89
CA LEU A 236 -16.07 4.32 6.28
C LEU A 236 -15.65 3.32 5.20
N LEU A 237 -14.72 3.73 4.32
CA LEU A 237 -14.18 2.85 3.29
C LEU A 237 -13.44 1.65 3.87
N ALA A 238 -12.71 1.82 4.98
CA ALA A 238 -12.05 0.71 5.68
C ALA A 238 -13.08 -0.32 6.21
N VAL A 239 -14.18 0.15 6.81
CA VAL A 239 -15.27 -0.71 7.30
C VAL A 239 -15.95 -1.43 6.14
N VAL A 240 -16.23 -0.72 5.04
CA VAL A 240 -16.81 -1.31 3.82
C VAL A 240 -15.87 -2.37 3.27
N LYS A 241 -14.58 -2.08 3.11
CA LYS A 241 -13.59 -3.03 2.63
C LYS A 241 -13.54 -4.28 3.49
N LEU A 242 -13.45 -4.12 4.81
CA LEU A 242 -13.40 -5.25 5.74
C LEU A 242 -14.65 -6.12 5.63
N THR A 243 -15.83 -5.48 5.65
CA THR A 243 -17.12 -6.17 5.57
C THR A 243 -17.26 -6.93 4.25
N VAL A 244 -16.94 -6.29 3.12
CA VAL A 244 -17.01 -6.90 1.79
C VAL A 244 -16.00 -8.04 1.66
N THR A 245 -14.78 -7.86 2.15
CA THR A 245 -13.75 -8.91 2.13
C THR A 245 -14.17 -10.11 2.95
N ILE A 246 -14.69 -9.92 4.17
CA ILE A 246 -15.20 -11.01 5.02
C ILE A 246 -16.37 -11.70 4.33
N TYR A 247 -17.37 -10.95 3.88
CA TYR A 247 -18.54 -11.51 3.19
C TYR A 247 -18.15 -12.32 1.95
N ARG A 248 -17.29 -11.78 1.08
CA ARG A 248 -16.80 -12.47 -0.12
C ARG A 248 -15.90 -13.65 0.22
N HIS A 249 -15.14 -13.62 1.31
CA HIS A 249 -14.34 -14.75 1.76
C HIS A 249 -15.22 -15.91 2.23
N LEU A 250 -16.27 -15.64 3.01
CA LEU A 250 -17.20 -16.65 3.51
C LEU A 250 -18.09 -17.24 2.39
N ARG A 251 -18.59 -16.40 1.47
CA ARG A 251 -19.48 -16.85 0.39
C ARG A 251 -18.74 -17.45 -0.80
N ASN A 252 -17.65 -16.79 -1.23
CA ASN A 252 -16.93 -17.09 -2.46
C ASN A 252 -15.41 -17.14 -2.21
N PRO A 253 -14.92 -18.08 -1.37
CA PRO A 253 -13.49 -18.21 -1.12
C PRO A 253 -12.77 -18.51 -2.44
N ARG A 254 -11.76 -17.68 -2.77
CA ARG A 254 -11.06 -17.77 -4.07
C ARG A 254 -10.30 -19.08 -4.26
N TYR A 255 -9.86 -19.69 -3.17
CA TYR A 255 -9.08 -20.92 -3.17
C TYR A 255 -9.63 -21.84 -2.09
N ARG A 256 -10.49 -22.79 -2.48
CA ARG A 256 -10.92 -23.89 -1.61
C ARG A 256 -9.84 -24.96 -1.60
N THR A 257 -9.54 -25.48 -0.42
CA THR A 257 -8.64 -26.62 -0.29
C THR A 257 -9.35 -27.91 -0.73
N MET A 258 -8.58 -28.97 -1.05
CA MET A 258 -9.19 -30.27 -1.34
C MET A 258 -10.01 -30.79 -0.15
N SER A 259 -9.60 -30.51 1.09
CA SER A 259 -10.37 -30.86 2.28
C SER A 259 -11.72 -30.16 2.33
N ASP A 260 -11.80 -28.87 1.95
CA ASP A 260 -13.08 -28.14 1.91
C ASP A 260 -14.03 -28.75 0.86
N ASN A 261 -13.48 -29.22 -0.26
CA ASN A 261 -14.26 -29.89 -1.31
C ASN A 261 -14.73 -31.29 -0.86
N GLU A 262 -13.88 -32.07 -0.19
CA GLU A 262 -14.24 -33.37 0.37
C GLU A 262 -15.31 -33.24 1.47
N GLU A 263 -15.20 -32.24 2.34
CA GLU A 263 -16.19 -31.96 3.37
C GLU A 263 -17.52 -31.47 2.78
N GLU A 264 -17.49 -30.59 1.77
CA GLU A 264 -18.73 -30.19 1.06
C GLU A 264 -19.39 -31.37 0.35
N LEU A 265 -18.61 -32.25 -0.30
CA LEU A 265 -19.12 -33.47 -0.93
C LEU A 265 -19.72 -34.43 0.11
N ARG A 266 -19.08 -34.61 1.27
CA ARG A 266 -19.64 -35.37 2.39
C ARG A 266 -20.95 -34.77 2.90
N LEU A 267 -21.00 -33.44 3.07
CA LEU A 267 -22.20 -32.73 3.54
C LEU A 267 -23.34 -32.72 2.52
N LYS A 268 -23.04 -32.77 1.21
CA LYS A 268 -24.05 -32.97 0.17
C LYS A 268 -24.54 -34.42 0.11
N GLY A 269 -23.61 -35.39 0.13
CA GLY A 269 -23.96 -36.81 0.18
C GLY A 269 -24.81 -37.18 1.40
N ASN A 270 -24.59 -36.57 2.55
CA ASN A 270 -25.45 -36.77 3.73
C ASN A 270 -26.83 -36.09 3.61
N ARG A 271 -26.97 -35.02 2.83
CA ARG A 271 -28.27 -34.36 2.60
C ARG A 271 -29.15 -35.15 1.63
N ASP A 272 -28.54 -35.76 0.61
CA ASP A 272 -29.25 -36.57 -0.38
C ASP A 272 -29.68 -37.94 0.17
N ASN A 273 -29.19 -38.32 1.35
CA ASN A 273 -29.49 -39.58 2.05
C ASN A 273 -30.48 -39.43 3.23
N LEU A 274 -31.11 -38.26 3.40
CA LEU A 274 -32.19 -38.08 4.38
C LEU A 274 -33.53 -38.50 3.75
N PRO A 275 -34.30 -39.41 4.39
CA PRO A 275 -35.58 -39.90 3.87
C PRO A 275 -36.68 -38.83 3.84
#